data_AF-A0AAD5QNG1-F1
#
_entry.id   AF-A0AAD5QNG1-F1
#
_cell.length_a   1.000
_cell.length_b   1.000
_cell.length_c   1.000
_cell.angle_alpha   90.00
_cell.angle_beta   90.00
_cell.angle_gamma   90.00
#
_symmetry.space_group_name_H-M   'P 1'
#
loop_
_entity.id
_entity.type
_entity.pdbx_description
1 polymer ?
#
loop_
_entity_poly.entity_id
_entity_poly.type
_entity_poly.pdbx_seq_one_letter_code
_entity_poly.pdbx_strand_id
1 'polypeptide(L)'
;MGSDLLAFSDIYTINEHYGCNKKCSKSTSANCTNGGFPHPRDCSICICPGGYGDELRDQRVEEMPPGCGADLTATPVEKLLVVNLGHGTGLRDEFDFCNYMIKAPRGKEVAVHIQSIF
;
A
#
# COMPACT_ATOMS: atom_id res chain seq x y z
N MET A 1 14.62 12.39 0.81
CA MET A 1 13.60 13.13 0.06
C MET A 1 14.21 13.50 -1.29
N GLY A 2 13.99 12.66 -2.30
CA GLY A 2 14.69 12.76 -3.59
C GLY A 2 14.38 11.56 -4.50
N SER A 3 13.11 11.40 -4.84
CA SER A 3 12.56 10.50 -5.87
C SER A 3 11.32 11.17 -6.46
N ASP A 4 10.97 10.86 -7.71
CA ASP A 4 9.74 11.39 -8.33
C ASP A 4 8.46 10.89 -7.63
N LEU A 5 8.56 9.76 -6.91
CA LEU A 5 7.50 9.21 -6.09
C LEU A 5 7.61 9.72 -4.65
N LEU A 6 6.52 10.29 -4.14
CA LEU A 6 6.39 10.64 -2.72
C LEU A 6 6.14 9.39 -1.89
N ALA A 7 7.01 9.13 -0.91
CA ALA A 7 6.77 8.04 0.02
C ALA A 7 5.66 8.41 1.00
N PHE A 8 4.92 7.40 1.49
CA PHE A 8 3.94 7.59 2.56
C PHE A 8 4.55 8.30 3.79
N SER A 9 5.80 7.98 4.12
CA SER A 9 6.54 8.65 5.19
C SER A 9 6.75 10.13 4.95
N ASP A 10 6.99 10.55 3.70
CA ASP A 10 7.17 11.97 3.36
C ASP A 10 5.87 12.74 3.62
N ILE A 11 4.74 12.19 3.17
CA ILE A 11 3.40 12.75 3.40
C ILE A 11 3.12 12.83 4.91
N TYR A 12 3.41 11.77 5.65
CA TYR A 12 3.22 11.74 7.11
C TYR A 12 4.08 12.79 7.82
N THR A 13 5.39 12.83 7.53
CA THR A 13 6.33 13.76 8.17
C THR A 13 5.96 15.22 7.91
N ILE A 14 5.58 15.58 6.69
CA ILE A 14 5.14 16.94 6.37
C ILE A 14 3.86 17.30 7.13
N ASN A 15 2.87 16.39 7.15
CA ASN A 15 1.63 16.63 7.87
C ASN A 15 1.82 16.74 9.39
N GLU A 16 2.71 15.96 9.97
CA GLU A 16 3.10 16.11 11.38
C GLU A 16 3.82 17.45 11.62
N HIS A 17 4.79 17.81 10.79
CA HIS A 17 5.59 19.03 10.93
C HIS A 17 4.72 20.29 10.92
N TYR A 18 3.76 20.37 10.00
CA TYR A 18 2.83 21.50 9.91
C TYR A 18 1.57 21.35 10.78
N GLY A 19 1.47 20.30 11.60
CA GLY A 19 0.35 20.07 12.51
C GLY A 19 -0.98 19.76 11.81
N CYS A 20 -0.96 19.32 10.55
CA CYS A 20 -2.14 18.93 9.78
C CYS A 20 -2.88 17.76 10.46
N ASN A 21 -2.15 16.78 10.98
CA ASN A 21 -2.74 15.60 11.63
C ASN A 21 -3.49 15.92 12.94
N LYS A 22 -3.31 17.15 13.49
CA LYS A 22 -4.04 17.63 14.67
C LYS A 22 -5.44 18.15 14.35
N LYS A 23 -5.76 18.38 13.06
CA LYS A 23 -7.07 18.90 12.63
C LYS A 23 -8.19 17.90 12.84
N CYS A 24 -7.86 16.60 12.81
CA CYS A 24 -8.82 15.52 12.94
C CYS A 24 -8.83 14.99 14.38
N SER A 25 -10.01 15.05 15.02
CA SER A 25 -10.19 14.52 16.38
C SER A 25 -10.18 12.99 16.36
N LYS A 26 -9.39 12.36 17.23
CA LYS A 26 -9.32 10.90 17.34
C LYS A 26 -10.66 10.23 17.64
N SER A 27 -11.62 10.93 18.25
CA SER A 27 -12.91 10.36 18.64
C SER A 27 -13.95 10.34 17.52
N THR A 28 -13.81 11.20 16.51
CA THR A 28 -14.82 11.39 15.44
C THR A 28 -14.30 11.08 14.05
N SER A 29 -12.99 10.86 13.92
CA SER A 29 -12.36 10.62 12.63
C SER A 29 -12.36 9.13 12.27
N ALA A 30 -12.07 8.87 11.00
CA ALA A 30 -11.72 7.58 10.45
C ALA A 30 -10.79 6.77 11.38
N ASN A 31 -11.14 5.50 11.60
CA ASN A 31 -10.27 4.57 12.32
C ASN A 31 -9.36 3.84 11.32
N CYS A 32 -8.24 4.48 10.98
CA CYS A 32 -7.31 3.97 9.97
C CYS A 32 -6.48 2.79 10.50
N THR A 33 -6.34 1.74 9.69
CA THR A 33 -5.52 0.55 9.99
C THR A 33 -4.14 0.62 9.30
N ASN A 34 -3.28 -0.37 9.57
CA ASN A 34 -1.95 -0.52 8.95
C ASN A 34 -1.05 0.72 8.98
N GLY A 35 -1.19 1.56 10.02
CA GLY A 35 -0.40 2.78 10.16
C GLY A 35 -0.86 3.95 9.30
N GLY A 36 -2.03 3.86 8.65
CA GLY A 36 -2.68 4.99 8.00
C GLY A 36 -3.14 6.06 9.01
N PHE A 37 -3.45 7.25 8.51
CA PHE A 37 -3.93 8.37 9.34
C PHE A 37 -5.07 9.13 8.65
N PRO A 38 -5.96 9.80 9.41
CA PRO A 38 -7.09 10.54 8.84
C PRO A 38 -6.61 11.62 7.87
N HIS A 39 -7.29 11.76 6.74
CA HIS A 39 -6.96 12.77 5.76
C HIS A 39 -7.22 14.18 6.33
N PRO A 40 -6.22 15.09 6.41
CA PRO A 40 -6.36 16.37 7.13
C PRO A 40 -7.39 17.36 6.57
N ARG A 41 -7.91 17.12 5.35
CA ARG A 41 -9.00 17.91 4.74
C ARG A 41 -10.35 17.20 4.81
N ASP A 42 -10.36 15.90 5.09
CA ASP A 42 -11.57 15.10 5.25
C ASP A 42 -11.29 13.99 6.26
N CYS A 43 -11.66 14.25 7.51
CA CYS A 43 -11.36 13.34 8.60
C CYS A 43 -12.14 12.01 8.54
N SER A 44 -13.04 11.83 7.57
CA SER A 44 -13.81 10.59 7.39
C SER A 44 -13.11 9.54 6.52
N ILE A 45 -12.03 9.91 5.82
CA ILE A 45 -11.23 9.02 4.99
C ILE A 45 -9.79 8.90 5.50
N CYS A 46 -9.05 7.88 5.04
CA CYS A 46 -7.67 7.62 5.45
C CYS A 46 -6.69 7.92 4.32
N ILE A 47 -5.52 8.42 4.70
CA ILE A 47 -4.31 8.30 3.90
C ILE A 47 -3.61 7.02 4.34
N CYS A 48 -3.42 6.09 3.40
CA CYS A 48 -2.86 4.77 3.64
C CYS A 48 -1.46 4.60 3.02
N PRO A 49 -0.62 3.70 3.55
CA PRO A 49 0.61 3.30 2.87
C PRO A 49 0.34 2.77 1.45
N GLY A 50 1.31 2.93 0.55
CA GLY A 50 1.18 2.46 -0.83
C GLY A 50 0.79 0.98 -0.92
N GLY A 51 -0.12 0.66 -1.83
CA GLY A 51 -0.68 -0.68 -2.02
C GLY A 51 -1.93 -0.99 -1.18
N TYR A 52 -2.27 -0.14 -0.20
CA TYR A 52 -3.53 -0.19 0.53
C TYR A 52 -4.52 0.86 0.01
N GLY A 53 -5.79 0.47 -0.10
CA GLY A 53 -6.88 1.34 -0.50
C GLY A 53 -7.21 2.42 0.53
N ASP A 54 -7.94 3.40 0.04
CA ASP A 54 -8.33 4.68 0.64
C ASP A 54 -9.53 4.57 1.60
N GLU A 55 -10.31 3.50 1.48
CA GLU A 55 -11.51 3.27 2.30
C GLU A 55 -11.24 2.38 3.52
N LEU A 56 -10.55 2.92 4.53
CA LEU A 56 -10.62 2.49 5.94
C LEU A 56 -10.23 1.03 6.26
N ARG A 57 -9.84 0.21 5.27
CA ARG A 57 -9.82 -1.26 5.39
C ARG A 57 -8.56 -1.83 4.78
N ASP A 58 -8.20 -3.01 5.28
CA ASP A 58 -7.08 -3.86 4.82
C ASP A 58 -7.35 -4.45 3.42
N GLN A 59 -7.67 -3.57 2.48
CA GLN A 59 -7.95 -3.86 1.09
C GLN A 59 -6.81 -3.31 0.24
N ARG A 60 -6.52 -4.05 -0.82
CA ARG A 60 -5.60 -3.59 -1.86
C ARG A 60 -6.26 -2.46 -2.65
N VAL A 61 -5.45 -1.56 -3.21
CA VAL A 61 -5.93 -0.58 -4.20
C VAL A 61 -6.68 -1.32 -5.33
N GLU A 62 -7.90 -0.87 -5.65
CA GLU A 62 -8.74 -1.51 -6.68
C GLU A 62 -8.28 -1.21 -8.10
N GLU A 63 -7.81 0.02 -8.35
CA GLU A 63 -7.32 0.45 -9.65
C GLU A 63 -5.86 0.03 -9.85
N MET A 64 -5.63 -0.86 -10.82
CA MET A 64 -4.30 -1.36 -11.16
C MET A 64 -4.19 -1.63 -12.66
N PRO A 65 -2.95 -1.61 -13.21
CA PRO A 65 -2.72 -2.00 -14.59
C PRO A 65 -3.29 -3.39 -14.90
N PRO A 66 -3.86 -3.60 -16.09
CA PRO A 66 -4.43 -4.89 -16.46
C PRO A 66 -3.36 -5.99 -16.44
N GLY A 67 -3.73 -7.16 -15.90
CA GLY A 67 -2.88 -8.36 -15.90
C GLY A 67 -1.91 -8.46 -14.71
N CYS A 68 -2.07 -7.62 -13.69
CA CYS A 68 -1.11 -7.52 -12.61
C CYS A 68 -1.79 -7.43 -11.22
N GLY A 69 -1.16 -8.03 -10.21
CA GLY A 69 -1.57 -8.01 -8.81
C GLY A 69 -2.71 -8.97 -8.43
N ALA A 70 -2.74 -9.37 -7.16
CA ALA A 70 -3.77 -10.28 -6.63
C ALA A 70 -3.89 -10.19 -5.09
N ASP A 71 -5.05 -10.59 -4.58
CA ASP A 71 -5.24 -10.93 -3.16
C ASP A 71 -4.99 -12.43 -2.97
N LEU A 72 -4.02 -12.78 -2.15
CA LEU A 72 -3.58 -14.15 -1.90
C LEU A 72 -3.70 -14.50 -0.42
N THR A 73 -4.08 -15.73 -0.12
CA THR A 73 -4.04 -16.26 1.25
C THR A 73 -2.86 -17.21 1.38
N ALA A 74 -1.96 -16.92 2.31
CA ALA A 74 -0.81 -17.76 2.61
C ALA A 74 -1.26 -19.10 3.21
N THR A 75 -0.59 -20.16 2.79
CA THR A 75 -0.79 -21.52 3.31
C THR A 75 0.50 -22.02 3.96
N PRO A 76 0.45 -23.05 4.82
CA PRO A 76 1.66 -23.69 5.34
C PRO A 76 2.54 -24.32 4.25
N VAL A 77 1.96 -24.60 3.08
CA VAL A 77 2.68 -25.07 1.90
C VAL A 77 3.10 -23.88 1.06
N GLU A 78 4.38 -23.85 0.67
CA GLU A 78 4.91 -22.84 -0.24
C GLU A 78 4.21 -22.89 -1.60
N LYS A 79 3.99 -21.71 -2.17
CA LYS A 79 3.41 -21.55 -3.51
C LYS A 79 4.29 -20.62 -4.31
N LEU A 80 4.60 -21.02 -5.54
CA LEU A 80 5.32 -20.16 -6.47
C LEU A 80 4.38 -19.06 -7.00
N LEU A 81 4.81 -17.82 -6.84
CA LEU A 81 4.17 -16.66 -7.46
C LEU A 81 5.12 -16.10 -8.51
N VAL A 82 4.73 -16.20 -9.78
CA VAL A 82 5.47 -15.59 -10.89
C VAL A 82 4.87 -14.21 -11.15
N VAL A 83 5.70 -13.17 -11.06
CA VAL A 83 5.31 -11.79 -11.32
C VAL A 83 6.11 -11.29 -12.51
N ASN A 84 5.40 -10.79 -13.52
CA ASN A 84 6.02 -10.10 -14.65
C ASN A 84 5.85 -8.60 -14.43
N LEU A 85 6.97 -7.89 -14.25
CA LEU A 85 6.99 -6.44 -14.10
C LEU A 85 7.62 -5.82 -15.34
N GLY A 86 7.12 -4.64 -15.72
CA GLY A 86 7.60 -3.93 -16.90
C GLY A 86 6.89 -4.33 -18.19
N HIS A 87 7.08 -3.50 -19.22
CA HIS A 87 6.38 -3.61 -20.50
C HIS A 87 7.22 -4.29 -21.59
N GLY A 88 8.47 -4.65 -21.29
CA GLY A 88 9.42 -5.22 -22.26
C GLY A 88 9.86 -4.26 -23.37
N THR A 89 9.44 -3.00 -23.32
CA THR A 89 9.81 -1.91 -24.25
C THR A 89 10.75 -0.92 -23.56
N GLY A 90 11.19 0.13 -24.28
CA GLY A 90 12.16 1.11 -23.78
C GLY A 90 11.74 1.85 -22.50
N LEU A 91 12.59 2.79 -22.08
CA LEU A 91 12.34 3.61 -20.89
C LEU A 91 11.00 4.35 -21.01
N ARG A 92 10.22 4.31 -19.94
CA ARG A 92 8.97 5.07 -19.79
C ARG A 92 9.15 6.09 -18.67
N ASP A 93 8.56 7.26 -18.86
CA ASP A 93 8.58 8.33 -17.85
C ASP A 93 7.51 8.11 -16.76
N GLU A 94 6.56 7.20 -17.00
CA GLU A 94 5.46 6.87 -16.10
C GLU A 94 5.69 5.55 -15.36
N PHE A 95 5.31 5.51 -14.08
CA PHE A 95 5.38 4.33 -13.23
C PHE A 95 4.04 3.62 -13.14
N ASP A 96 4.06 2.30 -13.29
CA ASP A 96 2.92 1.42 -13.05
C ASP A 96 3.12 0.68 -11.73
N PHE A 97 2.08 0.67 -10.87
CA PHE A 97 2.13 0.00 -9.59
C PHE A 97 1.46 -1.37 -9.64
N CYS A 98 2.20 -2.40 -9.24
CA CYS A 98 1.69 -3.76 -9.15
C CYS A 98 1.73 -4.30 -7.72
N ASN A 99 0.57 -4.31 -7.06
CA ASN A 99 0.44 -4.72 -5.68
C ASN A 99 -0.12 -6.15 -5.55
N TYR A 100 0.53 -6.97 -4.72
CA TYR A 100 0.07 -8.31 -4.33
C TYR A 100 -0.15 -8.33 -2.82
N MET A 101 -1.40 -8.50 -2.39
CA MET A 101 -1.76 -8.50 -0.97
C MET A 101 -1.80 -9.93 -0.45
N ILE A 102 -0.75 -10.35 0.27
CA ILE A 102 -0.63 -11.71 0.81
C ILE A 102 -1.05 -11.69 2.29
N LYS A 103 -2.15 -12.37 2.61
CA LYS A 103 -2.72 -12.43 3.97
C LYS A 103 -2.41 -13.76 4.64
N ALA A 104 -1.89 -13.73 5.87
CA ALA A 104 -1.74 -14.92 6.70
C ALA A 104 -3.03 -15.20 7.50
N PRO A 105 -3.34 -16.49 7.79
CA PRO A 105 -4.33 -16.83 8.79
C PRO A 105 -4.01 -16.21 10.16
N ARG A 106 -5.03 -16.01 10.99
CA ARG A 106 -4.86 -15.39 12.31
C ARG A 106 -3.81 -16.12 13.16
N GLY A 107 -2.87 -15.37 13.73
CA GLY A 107 -1.78 -15.91 14.57
C GLY A 107 -0.65 -16.58 13.78
N LYS A 108 -0.58 -16.35 12.46
CA LYS A 108 0.50 -16.80 11.58
C LYS A 108 1.12 -15.59 10.87
N GLU A 109 2.30 -15.81 10.31
CA GLU A 109 3.07 -14.82 9.58
C GLU A 109 3.26 -15.27 8.13
N VAL A 110 3.44 -14.31 7.23
CA VAL A 110 3.77 -14.59 5.82
C VAL A 110 5.29 -14.72 5.70
N ALA A 111 5.75 -15.84 5.15
CA ALA A 111 7.13 -16.00 4.70
C ALA A 111 7.18 -15.85 3.18
N VAL A 112 8.09 -15.01 2.69
CA VAL A 112 8.31 -14.81 1.25
C VAL A 112 9.76 -15.13 0.93
N HIS A 113 9.97 -16.01 -0.04
CA HIS A 113 11.28 -16.38 -0.54
C HIS A 113 11.41 -15.89 -1.99
N ILE A 114 12.33 -14.97 -2.22
CA ILE A 114 12.66 -14.51 -3.59
C ILE A 114 13.55 -15.58 -4.22
N GLN A 115 12.99 -16.35 -5.14
CA GLN A 115 13.72 -17.43 -5.80
C GLN A 115 14.70 -16.90 -6.86
N SER A 116 14.26 -15.94 -7.67
CA SER A 116 15.04 -15.36 -8.76
C SER A 116 14.45 -14.05 -9.23
N ILE A 117 15.29 -13.15 -9.74
CA ILE A 117 14.91 -11.93 -10.45
C ILE A 117 15.69 -11.97 -11.76
N PHE A 118 15.00 -11.80 -12.88
CA PHE A 118 15.56 -11.86 -14.23
C PHE A 118 15.31 -10.55 -14.96
#